data_AF-A0A1E8CZS2-F1
#
_entry.id   AF-A0A1E8CZS2-F1
#
_cell.length_a   1.000
_cell.length_b   1.000
_cell.length_c   1.000
_cell.angle_alpha   90.00
_cell.angle_beta   90.00
_cell.angle_gamma   90.00
#
_symmetry.space_group_name_H-M   'P 1'
#
loop_
_entity.id
_entity.type
_entity.pdbx_description
1 polymer ?
#
loop_
_entity_poly.entity_id
_entity_poly.type
_entity_poly.pdbx_seq_one_letter_code
_entity_poly.pdbx_strand_id
1 'polypeptide(L)'
;MPATELDTTSWTSFESTLALRLRQLDDPDFITVAEASFVYEPPAKRGLFGRVLGGVFGSDEPVDGGAFVQAHRAGALLYAECVGSRSFGGRHAWTPDQEAALERVGWVHRPALIGEEVYVMGAGADPALNGHVPVGDAPAVAALMVAAMRDVVGTAHPATLEIRFG
;
A
#
# COMPACT_ATOMS: atom_id res chain seq x y z
N MET A 1 -16.54 -0.80 20.50
CA MET A 1 -17.23 0.18 19.62
C MET A 1 -17.40 -0.47 18.26
N PRO A 2 -18.51 -0.27 17.54
CA PRO A 2 -18.64 -0.80 16.17
C PRO A 2 -17.51 -0.24 15.31
N ALA A 3 -16.97 -1.06 14.40
CA ALA A 3 -15.95 -0.61 13.46
C ALA A 3 -16.50 0.58 12.66
N THR A 4 -15.78 1.70 12.64
CA THR A 4 -16.13 2.83 11.78
C THR A 4 -15.97 2.38 10.33
N GLU A 5 -17.08 2.31 9.61
CA GLU A 5 -17.09 2.09 8.17
C GLU A 5 -16.42 3.29 7.48
N LEU A 6 -15.68 3.01 6.40
CA LEU A 6 -15.04 4.08 5.62
C LEU A 6 -16.08 4.78 4.75
N ASP A 7 -16.10 6.10 4.82
CA ASP A 7 -17.02 6.92 4.04
C ASP A 7 -16.42 7.21 2.66
N THR A 8 -16.91 6.53 1.64
CA THR A 8 -16.45 6.68 0.25
C THR A 8 -17.27 7.68 -0.57
N THR A 9 -18.06 8.57 0.07
CA THR A 9 -18.88 9.58 -0.64
C THR A 9 -18.06 10.71 -1.27
N SER A 10 -16.89 11.00 -0.71
CA SER A 10 -15.94 11.99 -1.22
C SER A 10 -14.52 11.66 -0.76
N TRP A 11 -13.51 12.19 -1.44
CA TRP A 11 -12.11 12.04 -1.00
C TRP A 11 -11.86 12.60 0.40
N THR A 12 -12.49 13.73 0.74
CA THR A 12 -12.36 14.35 2.07
C THR A 12 -12.97 13.50 3.18
N SER A 13 -14.16 12.94 2.93
CA SER A 13 -14.81 12.01 3.88
C SER A 13 -13.99 10.73 4.04
N PHE A 14 -13.47 10.21 2.93
CA PHE A 14 -12.66 9.00 2.91
C PHE A 14 -11.36 9.19 3.70
N GLU A 15 -10.64 10.29 3.47
CA GLU A 15 -9.42 10.64 4.22
C GLU A 15 -9.70 10.74 5.73
N SER A 16 -10.78 11.44 6.10
CA SER A 16 -11.15 11.66 7.50
C SER A 16 -11.50 10.36 8.22
N THR A 17 -12.27 9.48 7.58
CA THR A 17 -12.66 8.18 8.15
C THR A 17 -11.51 7.19 8.13
N LEU A 18 -10.64 7.22 7.11
CA LEU A 18 -9.40 6.45 7.06
C LEU A 18 -8.47 6.83 8.23
N ALA A 19 -8.28 8.13 8.49
CA ALA A 19 -7.47 8.60 9.63
C ALA A 19 -8.03 8.16 10.99
N LEU A 20 -9.35 8.07 11.13
CA LEU A 20 -9.98 7.49 12.33
C LEU A 20 -9.71 5.99 12.41
N ARG A 21 -9.85 5.28 11.30
CA ARG A 21 -9.66 3.83 11.25
C ARG A 21 -8.23 3.42 11.53
N LEU A 22 -7.23 4.13 10.98
CA LEU A 22 -5.81 3.91 11.24
C LEU A 22 -5.45 4.05 12.73
N ARG A 23 -6.07 5.01 13.44
CA ARG A 23 -5.88 5.15 14.90
C ARG A 23 -6.46 4.00 15.71
N GLN A 24 -7.41 3.28 15.13
CA GLN A 24 -8.17 2.21 15.76
C GLN A 24 -7.74 0.82 15.28
N LEU A 25 -6.73 0.71 14.41
CA LEU A 25 -6.17 -0.60 14.05
C LEU A 25 -5.68 -1.29 15.31
N ASP A 26 -5.97 -2.57 15.48
CA ASP A 26 -5.33 -3.36 16.52
C ASP A 26 -3.89 -3.71 16.08
N ASP A 27 -3.08 -4.24 17.01
CA ASP A 27 -1.72 -4.68 16.71
C ASP A 27 -1.70 -6.22 16.70
N PRO A 28 -1.33 -6.91 15.59
CA PRO A 28 -0.82 -6.39 14.32
C PRO A 28 -1.87 -6.42 13.18
N ASP A 29 -2.71 -5.40 13.06
CA ASP A 29 -3.66 -5.27 11.95
C ASP A 29 -3.13 -4.35 10.84
N PHE A 30 -3.70 -4.50 9.65
CA PHE A 30 -3.43 -3.64 8.51
C PHE A 30 -4.69 -3.26 7.74
N ILE A 31 -4.58 -2.17 6.97
CA ILE A 31 -5.56 -1.77 5.97
C ILE A 31 -4.90 -1.64 4.61
N THR A 32 -5.53 -2.21 3.59
CA THR A 32 -5.12 -2.07 2.19
C THR A 32 -6.18 -1.30 1.41
N VAL A 33 -5.75 -0.37 0.56
CA VAL A 33 -6.58 0.38 -0.38
C VAL A 33 -6.01 0.15 -1.78
N ALA A 34 -6.82 -0.40 -2.69
CA ALA A 34 -6.39 -0.80 -4.03
C ALA A 34 -7.39 -0.37 -5.10
N GLU A 35 -6.97 -0.31 -6.36
CA GLU A 35 -7.90 -0.17 -7.50
C GLU A 35 -8.83 -1.39 -7.63
N ALA A 36 -10.10 -1.23 -8.02
CA ALA A 36 -11.04 -2.37 -8.13
C ALA A 36 -10.69 -3.44 -9.17
N SER A 37 -9.78 -3.17 -10.12
CA SER A 37 -9.21 -4.18 -11.04
C SER A 37 -8.28 -5.18 -10.35
N PHE A 38 -8.12 -5.05 -9.04
CA PHE A 38 -7.27 -5.85 -8.21
C PHE A 38 -7.77 -7.31 -8.07
N VAL A 39 -7.07 -8.26 -8.69
CA VAL A 39 -7.23 -9.71 -8.46
C VAL A 39 -6.13 -10.17 -7.49
N TYR A 40 -6.50 -10.61 -6.28
CA TYR A 40 -5.53 -11.26 -5.37
C TYR A 40 -5.41 -12.72 -5.70
N GLU A 41 -4.29 -13.09 -6.29
CA GLU A 41 -3.84 -14.48 -6.25
C GLU A 41 -2.91 -14.65 -5.04
N PRO A 42 -3.32 -15.41 -4.00
CA PRO A 42 -2.43 -15.69 -2.90
C PRO A 42 -1.17 -16.38 -3.44
N PRO A 43 0.03 -16.07 -2.90
CA PRO A 43 1.26 -16.70 -3.36
C PRO A 43 1.10 -18.22 -3.26
N ALA A 44 1.26 -18.91 -4.39
CA ALA A 44 1.23 -20.36 -4.43
C ALA A 44 2.20 -20.88 -3.36
N LYS A 45 1.69 -21.67 -2.40
CA LYS A 45 2.49 -22.22 -1.30
C LYS A 45 3.71 -22.91 -1.91
N ARG A 46 4.88 -22.27 -1.83
CA ARG A 46 6.15 -22.82 -2.29
C ARG A 46 6.46 -24.05 -1.43
N GLY A 47 6.01 -25.22 -1.90
CA GLY A 47 6.37 -26.50 -1.31
C GLY A 47 7.87 -26.69 -1.35
N LEU A 48 8.42 -27.27 -0.28
CA LEU A 48 9.86 -27.48 -0.02
C LEU A 48 10.60 -28.33 -1.09
N PHE A 49 9.91 -28.79 -2.14
CA PHE A 49 10.43 -29.65 -3.20
C PHE A 49 10.57 -28.98 -4.59
N GLY A 50 10.23 -27.70 -4.75
CA GLY A 50 10.24 -27.02 -6.05
C GLY A 50 11.62 -26.60 -6.60
N ARG A 51 12.73 -27.02 -5.96
CA ARG A 51 14.07 -26.45 -6.22
C ARG A 51 14.94 -27.22 -7.22
N VAL A 52 14.47 -28.33 -7.79
CA VAL A 52 15.34 -29.28 -8.52
C VAL A 52 14.98 -29.46 -10.01
N LEU A 53 13.84 -28.93 -10.49
CA LEU A 53 13.54 -28.91 -11.92
C LEU A 53 13.48 -27.45 -12.39
N GLY A 54 14.58 -27.02 -13.01
CA GLY A 54 14.67 -25.72 -13.64
C GLY A 54 13.72 -25.59 -14.82
N GLY A 55 13.21 -24.37 -14.99
CA GLY A 55 12.64 -23.88 -16.23
C GLY A 55 11.16 -24.15 -16.40
N VAL A 56 10.49 -23.13 -16.92
CA VAL A 56 9.12 -23.11 -17.47
C VAL A 56 8.02 -22.83 -16.44
N PHE A 57 7.36 -21.68 -16.63
CA PHE A 57 6.11 -21.17 -16.01
C PHE A 57 6.20 -20.27 -14.77
N GLY A 58 7.14 -19.32 -14.73
CA GLY A 58 6.80 -17.97 -14.31
C GLY A 58 6.54 -17.18 -15.58
N SER A 59 5.31 -16.80 -15.88
CA SER A 59 5.04 -15.93 -17.01
C SER A 59 5.79 -14.62 -16.79
N ASP A 60 6.74 -14.30 -17.68
CA ASP A 60 7.31 -12.95 -17.84
C ASP A 60 6.26 -11.93 -18.34
N GLU A 61 5.00 -12.35 -18.48
CA GLU A 61 3.91 -11.41 -18.69
C GLU A 61 3.64 -10.66 -17.39
N PRO A 62 3.67 -9.32 -17.40
CA PRO A 62 3.17 -8.52 -16.30
C PRO A 62 1.74 -8.98 -16.02
N VAL A 63 1.52 -9.62 -14.88
CA VAL A 63 0.18 -9.66 -14.32
C VAL A 63 -0.08 -8.22 -13.91
N ASP A 64 -0.93 -7.52 -14.67
CA ASP A 64 -1.36 -6.14 -14.42
C ASP A 64 -2.08 -6.07 -13.07
N GLY A 65 -1.31 -6.09 -11.99
CA GLY A 65 -1.79 -5.81 -10.65
C GLY A 65 -2.07 -4.32 -10.55
N GLY A 66 -3.31 -3.95 -10.19
CA GLY A 66 -3.64 -2.55 -9.88
C GLY A 66 -2.76 -2.01 -8.75
N ALA A 67 -2.54 -0.70 -8.74
CA ALA A 67 -1.78 -0.04 -7.68
C ALA A 67 -2.50 -0.20 -6.34
N PHE A 68 -1.72 -0.31 -5.26
CA PHE A 68 -2.27 -0.30 -3.91
C PHE A 68 -1.37 0.44 -2.92
N VAL A 69 -2.00 0.89 -1.85
CA VAL A 69 -1.34 1.40 -0.65
C VAL A 69 -1.80 0.58 0.55
N GLN A 70 -0.88 0.34 1.48
CA GLN A 70 -1.15 -0.37 2.71
C GLN A 70 -0.59 0.43 3.88
N ALA A 71 -1.29 0.38 5.01
CA ALA A 71 -0.74 0.78 6.30
C ALA A 71 -0.97 -0.32 7.32
N HIS A 72 0.03 -0.59 8.15
CA HIS A 72 -0.06 -1.55 9.24
C HIS A 72 0.33 -0.92 10.57
N ARG A 73 -0.21 -1.46 11.65
CA ARG A 73 0.16 -1.08 13.01
C ARG A 73 1.25 -1.99 13.53
N ALA A 74 2.23 -1.39 14.20
CA ALA A 74 3.28 -2.07 14.95
C ALA A 74 3.43 -1.37 16.32
N GLY A 75 2.76 -1.90 17.34
CA GLY A 75 2.71 -1.28 18.67
C GLY A 75 2.09 0.12 18.67
N ALA A 76 2.92 1.14 18.95
CA ALA A 76 2.52 2.54 18.99
C ALA A 76 2.82 3.29 17.68
N LEU A 77 3.24 2.57 16.65
CA LEU A 77 3.66 3.11 15.36
C LEU A 77 2.72 2.61 14.24
N LEU A 78 2.64 3.42 13.19
CA LEU A 78 2.10 3.09 11.89
C LEU A 78 3.25 3.07 10.89
N TYR A 79 3.19 2.15 9.95
CA TYR A 79 4.03 2.15 8.76
C TYR A 79 3.11 2.08 7.55
N ALA A 80 3.45 2.82 6.51
CA ALA A 80 2.73 2.79 5.26
C ALA A 80 3.66 2.55 4.08
N GLU A 81 3.18 1.76 3.13
CA GLU A 81 3.84 1.46 1.87
C GLU A 81 2.87 1.65 0.70
N CYS A 82 3.40 2.15 -0.39
CA CYS A 82 2.79 2.18 -1.71
C CYS A 82 3.54 1.17 -2.55
N VAL A 83 2.80 0.17 -3.00
CA VAL A 83 3.39 -1.00 -3.65
C VAL A 83 2.84 -1.06 -5.06
N GLY A 84 3.76 -0.91 -6.00
CA GLY A 84 3.50 -1.05 -7.42
C GLY A 84 3.50 -2.51 -7.88
N SER A 85 3.02 -3.49 -7.12
CA SER A 85 2.58 -4.81 -7.63
C SER A 85 2.35 -5.79 -6.51
N ARG A 86 1.32 -6.64 -6.66
CA ARG A 86 0.82 -7.50 -5.57
C ARG A 86 1.20 -8.97 -5.68
N SER A 87 2.34 -9.31 -6.29
CA SER A 87 2.95 -10.61 -6.02
C SER A 87 4.41 -10.40 -5.68
N PHE A 88 4.94 -11.27 -4.82
CA PHE A 88 6.35 -11.70 -4.87
C PHE A 88 6.66 -12.23 -6.31
N GLY A 89 6.57 -11.38 -7.33
CA GLY A 89 6.35 -11.77 -8.74
C GLY A 89 5.78 -10.71 -9.71
N GLY A 90 5.39 -9.50 -9.27
CA GLY A 90 5.26 -8.33 -10.14
C GLY A 90 3.87 -7.88 -10.57
N ARG A 91 3.72 -6.99 -11.55
CA ARG A 91 4.47 -5.72 -11.80
C ARG A 91 3.43 -4.62 -12.15
N HIS A 92 3.17 -3.64 -11.29
CA HIS A 92 2.60 -2.33 -11.66
C HIS A 92 3.79 -1.44 -11.96
N ALA A 93 4.07 -1.30 -13.25
CA ALA A 93 5.16 -0.46 -13.69
C ALA A 93 4.76 1.02 -13.52
N TRP A 94 5.19 1.63 -12.41
CA TRP A 94 5.09 3.08 -12.27
C TRP A 94 5.85 3.73 -13.43
N THR A 95 5.19 4.66 -14.10
CA THR A 95 5.87 5.52 -15.08
C THR A 95 6.79 6.51 -14.34
N PRO A 96 7.87 7.01 -14.97
CA PRO A 96 8.76 7.99 -14.33
C PRO A 96 8.03 9.22 -13.80
N ASP A 97 6.96 9.65 -14.48
CA ASP A 97 6.13 10.77 -14.04
C ASP A 97 5.33 10.46 -12.76
N GLN A 98 4.86 9.20 -12.62
CA GLN A 98 4.18 8.73 -11.41
C GLN A 98 5.17 8.55 -10.26
N GLU A 99 6.37 8.03 -10.51
CA GLU A 99 7.42 7.93 -9.49
C GLU A 99 7.77 9.32 -8.94
N ALA A 100 8.01 10.29 -9.84
CA ALA A 100 8.23 11.68 -9.45
C ALA A 100 7.01 12.29 -8.74
N ALA A 101 5.79 11.84 -9.03
CA ALA A 101 4.60 12.26 -8.32
C ALA A 101 4.50 11.64 -6.92
N LEU A 102 4.84 10.36 -6.75
CA LEU A 102 4.92 9.68 -5.45
C LEU A 102 5.92 10.39 -4.53
N GLU A 103 7.10 10.73 -5.04
CA GLU A 103 8.11 11.47 -4.28
C GLU A 103 7.61 12.85 -3.85
N ARG A 104 6.93 13.58 -4.75
CA ARG A 104 6.37 14.90 -4.45
C ARG A 104 5.28 14.87 -3.37
N VAL A 105 4.49 13.80 -3.29
CA VAL A 105 3.46 13.68 -2.25
C VAL A 105 4.00 13.12 -0.93
N GLY A 106 5.28 12.75 -0.87
CA GLY A 106 5.99 12.38 0.37
C GLY A 106 6.32 10.90 0.52
N TRP A 107 6.12 10.10 -0.54
CA TRP A 107 6.66 8.74 -0.57
C TRP A 107 8.17 8.77 -0.79
N VAL A 108 8.88 7.85 -0.17
CA VAL A 108 10.32 7.73 -0.32
C VAL A 108 10.60 6.36 -0.92
N HIS A 109 11.27 6.38 -2.08
CA HIS A 109 11.77 5.17 -2.68
C HIS A 109 12.79 4.49 -1.74
N ARG A 110 12.58 3.22 -1.43
CA ARG A 110 13.52 2.40 -0.67
C ARG A 110 13.91 1.18 -1.51
N PRO A 111 15.23 0.89 -1.61
CA PRO A 111 15.66 -0.33 -2.28
C PRO A 111 15.07 -1.53 -1.53
N ALA A 112 14.47 -2.44 -2.30
CA ALA A 112 13.95 -3.69 -1.79
C ALA A 112 15.00 -4.43 -0.94
N LEU A 113 14.63 -4.90 0.24
CA LEU A 113 15.45 -5.91 0.92
C LEU A 113 15.40 -7.24 0.16
N ILE A 114 14.30 -7.52 -0.55
CA ILE A 114 14.11 -8.67 -1.44
C ILE A 114 13.24 -8.27 -2.63
N GLY A 115 13.81 -8.30 -3.84
CA GLY A 115 13.10 -8.47 -5.12
C GLY A 115 12.27 -7.31 -5.68
N GLU A 116 11.70 -6.41 -4.87
CA GLU A 116 10.62 -5.51 -5.32
C GLU A 116 10.76 -4.08 -4.80
N GLU A 117 10.65 -3.10 -5.71
CA GLU A 117 10.70 -1.68 -5.39
C GLU A 117 9.48 -1.29 -4.54
N VAL A 118 9.75 -0.75 -3.34
CA VAL A 118 8.71 -0.29 -2.42
C VAL A 118 8.90 1.19 -2.15
N TYR A 119 7.81 1.92 -2.26
CA TYR A 119 7.72 3.30 -1.81
C TYR A 119 7.18 3.27 -0.39
N VAL A 120 7.96 3.73 0.58
CA VAL A 120 7.51 3.79 1.98
C VAL A 120 7.19 5.21 2.33
N MET A 121 6.34 5.41 3.34
CA MET A 121 6.15 6.75 3.89
C MET A 121 7.52 7.33 4.27
N GLY A 122 7.80 8.56 3.84
CA GLY A 122 8.91 9.30 4.42
C GLY A 122 8.64 9.52 5.90
N ALA A 123 9.39 8.86 6.78
CA ALA A 123 9.43 9.25 8.18
C ALA A 123 9.92 10.71 8.21
N GLY A 124 9.00 11.66 8.41
CA GLY A 124 9.36 13.07 8.51
C GLY A 124 10.47 13.25 9.55
N ALA A 125 11.42 14.15 9.30
CA ALA A 125 12.55 14.58 10.14
C ALA A 125 13.48 13.52 10.79
N ASP A 126 13.03 12.31 11.14
CA ASP A 126 13.80 11.28 11.83
C ASP A 126 14.02 10.02 10.95
N PRO A 127 15.19 9.93 10.30
CA PRO A 127 15.59 8.74 9.55
C PRO A 127 15.61 7.45 10.38
N ALA A 128 15.72 7.52 11.71
CA ALA A 128 15.79 6.35 12.58
C ALA A 128 14.48 5.57 12.63
N LEU A 129 13.35 6.20 12.30
CA LEU A 129 12.05 5.55 12.30
C LEU A 129 11.80 4.71 11.05
N ASN A 130 12.66 4.80 10.03
CA ASN A 130 12.60 3.96 8.82
C ASN A 130 11.19 3.83 8.21
N GLY A 131 10.49 4.96 8.06
CA GLY A 131 9.12 5.01 7.51
C GLY A 131 8.00 4.73 8.51
N HIS A 132 8.32 4.48 9.78
CA HIS A 132 7.34 4.43 10.85
C HIS A 132 7.04 5.83 11.38
N VAL A 133 5.79 6.05 11.79
CA VAL A 133 5.35 7.27 12.47
C VAL A 133 4.46 6.91 13.66
N PRO A 134 4.38 7.74 14.71
CA PRO A 134 3.43 7.54 15.80
C PRO A 134 1.99 7.35 15.31
N VAL A 135 1.21 6.50 15.97
CA VAL A 135 -0.24 6.33 15.67
C VAL A 135 -1.02 7.65 15.75
N GLY A 136 -0.53 8.62 16.55
CA GLY A 136 -1.08 9.98 16.60
C GLY A 136 -1.06 10.71 15.25
N ASP A 137 -0.13 10.35 14.36
CA ASP A 137 0.06 10.93 13.03
C ASP A 137 -0.74 10.20 11.93
N ALA A 138 -1.70 9.36 12.31
CA ALA A 138 -2.64 8.72 11.40
C ALA A 138 -3.30 9.67 10.36
N PRO A 139 -3.63 10.95 10.66
CA PRO A 139 -4.09 11.87 9.64
C PRO A 139 -3.08 12.09 8.50
N ALA A 140 -1.79 12.19 8.81
CA ALA A 140 -0.75 12.33 7.79
C ALA A 140 -0.61 11.05 6.94
N VAL A 141 -0.75 9.88 7.58
CA VAL A 141 -0.78 8.58 6.89
C VAL A 141 -1.98 8.48 5.94
N ALA A 142 -3.17 8.83 6.40
CA ALA A 142 -4.36 8.83 5.56
C ALA A 142 -4.23 9.78 4.38
N ALA A 143 -3.75 11.01 4.60
CA ALA A 143 -3.53 11.99 3.54
C ALA A 143 -2.52 11.48 2.48
N LEU A 144 -1.43 10.85 2.91
CA LEU A 144 -0.44 10.27 2.00
C LEU A 144 -1.02 9.13 1.15
N MET A 145 -1.77 8.21 1.77
CA MET A 145 -2.46 7.12 1.08
C MET A 145 -3.50 7.66 0.07
N VAL A 146 -4.26 8.67 0.45
CA VAL A 146 -5.25 9.32 -0.42
C VAL A 146 -4.58 10.04 -1.59
N ALA A 147 -3.50 10.78 -1.35
CA ALA A 147 -2.75 11.46 -2.40
C ALA A 147 -2.19 10.47 -3.43
N ALA A 148 -1.71 9.30 -3.01
CA ALA A 148 -1.28 8.26 -3.93
C ALA A 148 -2.43 7.80 -4.86
N MET A 149 -3.57 7.40 -4.27
CA MET A 149 -4.68 6.85 -5.06
C MET A 149 -5.38 7.91 -5.92
N ARG A 150 -5.56 9.12 -5.39
CA ARG A 150 -6.24 10.22 -6.07
C ARG A 150 -5.36 10.90 -7.12
N ASP A 151 -4.14 11.28 -6.73
CA ASP A 151 -3.32 12.21 -7.51
C ASP A 151 -2.26 11.51 -8.37
N VAL A 152 -1.80 10.32 -7.98
CA VAL A 152 -0.77 9.57 -8.73
C VAL A 152 -1.40 8.48 -9.60
N VAL A 153 -2.21 7.62 -8.99
CA VAL A 153 -2.95 6.57 -9.72
C VAL A 153 -4.03 7.21 -10.59
N GLY A 154 -4.59 8.34 -10.15
CA GLY A 154 -5.66 9.03 -10.88
C GLY A 154 -7.02 8.38 -10.69
N THR A 155 -7.25 7.70 -9.55
CA THR A 155 -8.58 7.17 -9.23
C THR A 155 -9.57 8.32 -9.14
N ALA A 156 -10.65 8.25 -9.91
CA ALA A 156 -11.62 9.35 -9.98
C ALA A 156 -12.42 9.53 -8.68
N HIS A 157 -12.79 8.44 -8.01
CA HIS A 157 -13.68 8.46 -6.85
C HIS A 157 -13.36 7.34 -5.85
N PRO A 158 -13.35 7.58 -4.53
CA PRO A 158 -12.96 6.57 -3.54
C PRO A 158 -13.91 5.36 -3.50
N ALA A 159 -15.16 5.52 -3.96
CA ALA A 159 -16.13 4.43 -4.06
C ALA A 159 -15.75 3.33 -5.07
N THR A 160 -14.75 3.57 -5.94
CA THR A 160 -14.24 2.55 -6.88
C THR A 160 -13.01 1.83 -6.32
N LEU A 161 -12.61 2.11 -5.08
CA LEU A 161 -11.48 1.44 -4.44
C LEU A 161 -11.95 0.15 -3.77
N GLU A 162 -11.08 -0.85 -3.79
CA GLU A 162 -11.21 -2.02 -2.93
C GLU A 162 -10.47 -1.78 -1.62
N ILE A 163 -11.17 -1.99 -0.50
CA ILE A 163 -10.62 -1.78 0.84
C ILE A 163 -10.65 -3.11 1.59
N ARG A 164 -9.52 -3.51 2.16
CA ARG A 164 -9.38 -4.75 2.94
C ARG A 164 -8.77 -4.47 4.30
N PHE A 165 -9.25 -5.23 5.28
CA PHE A 165 -8.71 -5.30 6.64
C PHE A 165 -8.16 -6.70 6.86
N GLY A 166 -7.07 -6.82 7.60
CA GLY A 166 -6.50 -8.11 7.99
C GLY A 166 -5.56 -7.99 9.16
#